data_AF-A0A7G2JZK5-F1
#
_entry.id   AF-A0A7G2JZK5-F1
#
_cell.length_a   1.000
_cell.length_b   1.000
_cell.length_c   1.000
_cell.angle_alpha   90.00
_cell.angle_beta   90.00
_cell.angle_gamma   90.00
#
_symmetry.space_group_name_H-M   'P 1'
#
loop_
_entity.id
_entity.type
_entity.pdbx_description
1 polymer ?
#
loop_
_entity_poly.entity_id
_entity_poly.type
_entity_poly.pdbx_seq_one_letter_code
_entity_poly.pdbx_strand_id
1 'polypeptide(L)'
;MLWSALRHILWVTLLLLVLSLLGFVILLRDPLNANLVTQNIYIGYFHYLGTLLQGDFGITYNGGKSLMNLILTVLPPTLELCFITLFLAFIFGLPLGIISAVN
;
A
#
# COMPACT_ATOMS: atom_id res chain seq x y z
N MET A 1 1.17 -17.02 24.05
CA MET A 1 1.31 -16.94 22.57
C MET A 1 0.02 -16.54 21.87
N LEU A 2 -1.12 -17.21 22.11
CA LEU A 2 -2.40 -16.96 21.42
C LEU A 2 -2.91 -15.51 21.51
N TRP A 3 -2.79 -14.89 22.68
CA TRP A 3 -3.23 -13.51 22.94
C TRP A 3 -2.41 -12.45 22.18
N SER A 4 -1.11 -12.71 21.96
CA SER A 4 -0.27 -11.82 21.15
C SER A 4 -0.66 -11.91 19.69
N ALA A 5 -0.89 -13.12 19.16
CA ALA A 5 -1.33 -13.31 17.78
C ALA A 5 -2.68 -12.63 17.51
N LEU A 6 -3.64 -12.74 18.44
CA LEU A 6 -4.94 -12.08 18.34
C LEU A 6 -4.81 -10.54 18.23
N ARG A 7 -3.95 -9.93 19.05
CA ARG A 7 -3.70 -8.49 19.00
C ARG A 7 -3.09 -8.08 17.66
N HIS A 8 -2.13 -8.84 17.12
CA HIS A 8 -1.53 -8.53 15.82
C HIS A 8 -2.55 -8.67 14.68
N ILE A 9 -3.39 -9.70 14.71
CA ILE A 9 -4.48 -9.88 13.74
C ILE A 9 -5.43 -8.69 13.79
N LEU A 10 -5.84 -8.25 14.97
CA LEU A 10 -6.71 -7.07 15.13
C LEU A 10 -6.10 -5.82 14.51
N TRP A 11 -4.82 -5.53 14.79
CA TRP A 11 -4.15 -4.37 14.22
C TRP A 11 -3.99 -4.46 12.70
N VAL A 12 -3.69 -5.63 12.16
CA VAL A 12 -3.57 -5.84 10.71
C VAL A 12 -4.92 -5.66 10.02
N THR A 13 -5.98 -6.24 10.55
CA THR A 13 -7.34 -6.07 9.99
C THR A 13 -7.77 -4.61 10.04
N LEU A 14 -7.48 -3.90 11.14
CA LEU A 14 -7.78 -2.48 11.27
C LEU A 14 -6.99 -1.65 10.26
N LEU A 15 -5.69 -1.92 10.08
CA LEU A 15 -4.85 -1.23 9.10
C LEU A 15 -5.36 -1.44 7.67
N LEU A 16 -5.71 -2.67 7.30
CA LEU A 16 -6.24 -2.97 5.96
C LEU A 16 -7.57 -2.27 5.72
N LEU A 17 -8.44 -2.23 6.73
CA LEU A 17 -9.71 -1.53 6.66
C LEU A 17 -9.49 -0.01 6.47
N VAL A 18 -8.57 0.59 7.23
CA VAL A 18 -8.21 2.00 7.08
C VAL A 18 -7.63 2.27 5.69
N LEU A 19 -6.76 1.40 5.17
CA LEU A 19 -6.17 1.57 3.84
C LEU A 19 -7.24 1.50 2.73
N SER A 20 -8.18 0.55 2.83
CA SER A 20 -9.32 0.42 1.93
C SER A 20 -10.22 1.66 1.97
N LEU A 21 -10.52 2.17 3.16
CA LEU A 21 -11.30 3.40 3.32
C LEU A 21 -10.58 4.62 2.73
N LEU A 22 -9.27 4.76 2.97
CA LEU A 22 -8.48 5.83 2.38
C LEU A 22 -8.49 5.76 0.85
N GLY A 23 -8.31 4.57 0.28
CA GLY A 23 -8.39 4.37 -1.18
C GLY A 23 -9.76 4.75 -1.74
N PHE A 24 -10.84 4.36 -1.07
CA PHE A 24 -12.20 4.76 -1.44
C PHE A 24 -12.41 6.28 -1.36
N VAL A 25 -11.91 6.94 -0.31
CA VAL A 25 -11.96 8.40 -0.15
C VAL A 25 -11.17 9.12 -1.25
N ILE A 26 -10.02 8.58 -1.66
CA ILE A 26 -9.23 9.12 -2.77
C ILE A 26 -10.02 9.01 -4.08
N LEU A 27 -10.62 7.85 -4.34
CA LEU A 27 -11.42 7.57 -5.55
C LEU A 27 -12.70 8.43 -5.62
N LEU A 28 -13.26 8.79 -4.46
CA LEU A 28 -14.38 9.73 -4.36
C LEU A 28 -13.98 11.19 -4.64
N ARG A 29 -12.68 11.51 -4.57
CA ARG A 29 -12.17 12.85 -4.87
C ARG A 29 -12.18 13.13 -6.38
N ASP A 30 -12.19 12.09 -7.20
CA ASP A 30 -12.25 12.21 -8.65
C ASP A 30 -13.65 12.67 -9.12
N PRO A 31 -13.75 13.78 -9.88
CA PRO A 31 -15.04 14.31 -10.35
C PRO A 31 -15.75 13.35 -11.30
N LEU A 32 -15.01 12.46 -11.99
CA LEU A 32 -15.56 11.42 -12.85
C LEU A 32 -16.40 10.39 -12.08
N ASN A 33 -16.07 10.19 -10.80
CA ASN A 33 -16.67 9.18 -9.96
C ASN A 33 -17.67 9.76 -8.93
N ALA A 34 -17.96 11.06 -9.03
CA ALA A 34 -18.95 11.76 -8.21
C ALA A 34 -20.35 11.11 -8.27
N ASN A 35 -20.65 10.40 -9.36
CA ASN A 35 -21.90 9.66 -9.54
C ASN A 35 -22.06 8.45 -8.59
N LEU A 36 -20.98 7.89 -8.03
CA LEU A 36 -21.11 6.79 -7.05
C LEU A 36 -21.70 7.26 -5.72
N VAL A 37 -21.58 8.55 -5.39
CA VAL A 37 -22.11 9.14 -4.15
C VAL A 37 -23.59 9.44 -4.24
N THR A 38 -24.07 9.83 -5.43
CA THR A 38 -25.43 10.38 -5.60
C THR A 38 -26.52 9.31 -5.45
N GLN A 39 -26.23 8.06 -5.78
CA GLN A 39 -27.20 6.97 -5.68
C GLN A 39 -27.10 6.21 -4.35
N ASN A 40 -25.91 5.71 -3.96
CA ASN A 40 -25.72 5.00 -2.69
C ASN A 40 -24.22 4.73 -2.41
N ILE A 41 -23.68 5.36 -1.36
CA ILE A 41 -22.26 5.20 -0.95
C ILE A 41 -21.91 3.73 -0.63
N TYR A 42 -22.85 2.97 -0.06
CA TYR A 42 -22.62 1.56 0.28
C TYR A 42 -22.40 0.72 -0.98
N ILE A 43 -23.20 0.94 -2.02
CA ILE A 43 -23.08 0.22 -3.30
C ILE A 43 -21.75 0.58 -3.99
N GLY A 44 -21.37 1.86 -3.96
CA GLY A 44 -20.07 2.31 -4.47
C GLY A 44 -18.88 1.66 -3.77
N TYR A 45 -18.95 1.50 -2.44
CA TYR A 45 -17.91 0.83 -1.67
C TYR A 45 -17.80 -0.67 -1.98
N PHE A 46 -18.94 -1.37 -2.11
CA PHE A 46 -18.94 -2.79 -2.50
C PHE A 46 -18.38 -3.00 -3.91
N HIS A 47 -18.72 -2.11 -4.85
CA HIS A 47 -18.15 -2.15 -6.21
C HIS A 47 -16.63 -1.93 -6.18
N TYR A 48 -16.17 -0.92 -5.42
CA TYR A 48 -14.75 -0.65 -5.22
C TYR A 48 -13.99 -1.84 -4.62
N LEU A 49 -14.55 -2.48 -3.59
CA LEU A 49 -13.97 -3.69 -3.01
C LEU A 49 -13.90 -4.83 -4.03
N GLY A 50 -14.95 -5.01 -4.84
CA GLY A 50 -14.96 -6.03 -5.90
C GLY A 50 -13.85 -5.83 -6.93
N THR A 51 -13.66 -4.59 -7.41
CA THR A 51 -12.57 -4.27 -8.35
C THR A 51 -11.20 -4.37 -7.70
N LEU A 52 -11.05 -3.95 -6.44
CA LEU A 52 -9.81 -4.06 -5.68
C LEU A 52 -9.37 -5.53 -5.53
N LEU A 53 -10.32 -6.43 -5.24
CA LEU A 53 -10.07 -7.87 -5.12
C LEU A 53 -9.71 -8.53 -6.47
N GLN A 54 -10.17 -7.97 -7.59
CA GLN A 54 -9.78 -8.39 -8.94
C GLN A 54 -8.39 -7.87 -9.34
N GLY A 55 -7.74 -7.08 -8.47
CA GLY A 55 -6.45 -6.47 -8.74
C GLY A 55 -6.53 -5.20 -9.60
N ASP A 56 -7.74 -4.66 -9.83
CA ASP A 56 -7.92 -3.39 -10.50
C ASP A 56 -7.91 -2.25 -9.47
N PHE A 57 -6.79 -1.52 -9.43
CA PHE A 57 -6.61 -0.36 -8.55
C PHE A 57 -7.21 0.94 -9.15
N GLY A 58 -7.83 0.87 -10.33
CA GLY A 58 -8.47 2.01 -10.99
C GLY A 58 -7.49 2.94 -11.69
N ILE A 59 -7.89 4.20 -11.82
CA ILE A 59 -7.17 5.24 -12.54
C ILE A 59 -6.54 6.27 -11.61
N THR A 60 -5.51 6.94 -12.10
CA THR A 60 -4.85 8.04 -11.40
C THR A 60 -5.63 9.34 -11.47
N TYR A 61 -5.77 10.00 -10.32
CA TYR A 61 -6.44 11.30 -10.16
C TYR A 61 -5.92 12.38 -11.13
N ASN A 62 -4.60 12.42 -11.39
CA ASN A 62 -3.97 13.46 -12.21
C ASN A 62 -3.90 13.19 -13.71
N GLY A 63 -4.31 12.01 -14.21
CA GLY A 63 -4.02 11.66 -15.59
C GLY A 63 -4.84 10.57 -16.25
N GLY A 64 -5.81 9.98 -15.55
CA GLY A 64 -6.69 8.95 -16.12
C GLY A 64 -5.97 7.66 -16.56
N LYS A 65 -4.66 7.54 -16.27
CA LYS A 65 -3.86 6.37 -16.58
C LYS A 65 -4.09 5.31 -15.51
N SER A 66 -4.05 4.04 -15.91
CA SER A 66 -4.16 2.89 -14.98
C SER A 66 -3.13 3.02 -13.85
N LEU A 67 -3.61 2.97 -12.60
CA LEU A 67 -2.78 3.05 -11.41
C LEU A 67 -1.81 1.86 -11.32
N MET A 68 -2.24 0.67 -11.78
CA MET A 68 -1.39 -0.51 -11.85
C MET A 68 -0.12 -0.26 -12.69
N ASN A 69 -0.26 0.36 -13.87
CA ASN A 69 0.89 0.66 -14.72
C ASN A 69 1.86 1.66 -14.05
N LEU A 70 1.33 2.63 -13.32
CA LEU A 70 2.16 3.56 -12.54
C LEU A 70 2.95 2.81 -11.46
N ILE A 71 2.29 1.94 -10.69
CA ILE A 71 2.92 1.11 -9.65
C ILE A 71 4.04 0.28 -10.28
N LEU A 72 3.79 -0.41 -11.39
CA LEU A 72 4.79 -1.21 -12.09
C LEU A 72 5.95 -0.38 -12.67
N THR A 73 5.74 0.90 -12.94
CA THR A 73 6.81 1.79 -13.42
C THR A 73 7.75 2.20 -12.28
N VAL A 74 7.21 2.41 -11.08
CA VAL A 74 8.00 2.88 -9.91
C VAL A 74 8.54 1.73 -9.04
N LEU A 75 7.97 0.54 -9.16
CA LEU A 75 8.35 -0.62 -8.35
C LEU A 75 9.78 -1.14 -8.67
N PRO A 76 10.23 -1.31 -9.92
CA PRO A 76 11.59 -1.74 -10.20
C PRO A 76 12.67 -0.77 -9.69
N PRO A 77 12.59 0.56 -9.93
CA PRO A 77 13.57 1.50 -9.41
C PRO A 77 13.64 1.55 -7.87
N THR A 78 12.50 1.42 -7.19
CA THR A 78 12.48 1.41 -5.71
C THR A 78 13.09 0.13 -5.15
N LEU A 79 12.87 -1.02 -5.80
CA LEU A 79 13.54 -2.27 -5.46
C LEU A 79 15.05 -2.18 -5.67
N GLU A 80 15.51 -1.68 -6.81
CA GLU A 80 16.94 -1.46 -7.07
C GLU A 80 17.59 -0.61 -5.97
N LEU A 81 16.95 0.50 -5.60
CA LEU A 81 17.44 1.38 -4.53
C LEU A 81 17.48 0.68 -3.17
N CYS A 82 16.44 -0.10 -2.85
CA CYS A 82 16.34 -0.84 -1.60
C CYS A 82 17.42 -1.93 -1.51
N PHE A 83 17.66 -2.67 -2.60
CA PHE A 83 18.71 -3.68 -2.68
C PHE A 83 20.10 -3.08 -2.50
N ILE A 84 20.40 -1.97 -3.17
CA ILE A 84 21.70 -1.28 -3.02
C ILE A 84 21.88 -0.81 -1.58
N THR A 85 20.86 -0.21 -0.99
CA THR A 85 20.90 0.28 0.40
C THR A 85 21.12 -0.86 1.39
N LEU A 86 20.39 -1.97 1.21
CA LEU A 86 20.53 -3.15 2.06
C LEU A 86 21.92 -3.78 1.90
N PHE A 87 22.42 -3.91 0.67
CA PHE A 87 23.77 -4.40 0.41
C PHE A 87 24.85 -3.55 1.08
N LEU A 88 24.74 -2.23 1.00
CA LEU A 88 25.65 -1.29 1.67
C LEU A 88 25.54 -1.40 3.20
N ALA A 89 24.33 -1.52 3.74
CA ALA A 89 24.10 -1.72 5.17
C ALA A 89 24.73 -3.05 5.66
N PHE A 90 24.69 -4.10 4.86
CA PHE A 90 25.37 -5.35 5.16
C PHE A 90 26.90 -5.18 5.14
N ILE A 91 27.45 -4.53 4.12
CA ILE A 91 28.90 -4.35 3.97
C ILE A 91 29.49 -3.48 5.07
N PHE A 92 28.84 -2.39 5.47
CA PHE A 92 29.39 -1.46 6.45
C PHE A 92 28.82 -1.68 7.85
N GLY A 93 27.51 -1.93 7.96
CA GLY A 93 26.82 -2.06 9.24
C GLY A 93 27.24 -3.29 10.03
N LEU A 94 27.39 -4.45 9.37
CA LEU A 94 27.84 -5.67 10.06
C LEU A 94 29.27 -5.55 10.63
N PRO A 95 30.31 -5.18 9.86
CA PRO A 95 31.65 -5.10 10.43
C PRO A 95 31.78 -3.99 11.48
N LEU A 96 31.15 -2.83 11.28
CA LEU A 96 31.14 -1.77 12.31
C LEU A 96 30.46 -2.26 13.59
N GLY A 97 29.36 -3.00 13.48
CA GLY A 97 28.68 -3.60 14.62
C GLY A 97 29.55 -4.61 15.36
N ILE A 98 30.28 -5.46 14.63
CA ILE A 98 31.20 -6.45 15.22
C ILE A 98 32.37 -5.75 15.92
N ILE A 99 32.98 -4.74 15.29
CA ILE A 99 34.09 -3.98 15.89
C ILE A 99 33.62 -3.30 17.20
N SER A 100 32.41 -2.74 17.22
CA SER A 100 31.84 -2.12 18.40
C SER A 100 31.46 -3.12 19.51
N ALA A 101 31.28 -4.40 19.19
CA ALA A 101 30.96 -5.43 20.18
C ALA A 101 32.22 -6.05 20.79
N VAL A 102 33.34 -6.03 20.05
CA VAL A 102 34.62 -6.60 20.47
C VAL A 102 35.48 -5.60 21.24
N ASN A 103 35.43 -4.31 20.88
CA ASN A 103 36.08 -3.21 21.63
C ASN A 103 35.20 -2.73 22.79
#